data_AF-A0A8U0PLK9-F1
#
_entry.id   AF-A0A8U0PLK9-F1
#
_cell.length_a   1.000
_cell.length_b   1.000
_cell.length_c   1.000
_cell.angle_alpha   90.00
_cell.angle_beta   90.00
_cell.angle_gamma   90.00
#
_symmetry.space_group_name_H-M   'P 1'
#
loop_
_entity.id
_entity.type
_entity.pdbx_description
1 polymer ?
#
loop_
_entity_poly.entity_id
_entity_poly.type
_entity_poly.pdbx_seq_one_letter_code
_entity_poly.pdbx_strand_id
1 'polypeptide(L)'
;MAKESCPDAMVAPNNAGVTPQDLLQWMKFEKTAPREKSSQATDAEKEWQEKLFGECQDEFFETFGQYDADDLFAEDTDEEDFQDWADRIRQEYVTKQHAEAQRLASSGFHGKRKKEADEEDRANRELHERLQREHEEYLARAARKEEETRQGKKQRYEERCADTFNTDTAAAATTKLSYRDIPWPAAKGSVEEMVEVMLHGADRKDMPVFRKLLRRQQTVWHPDRFAQRCGTRLEEGDKQRILETVTALSQELNRLAQSLR
;
A
#
# COMPACT_ATOMS: atom_id res chain seq x y z
N MET A 1 46.43 25.31 -25.46
CA MET A 1 46.12 24.22 -24.51
C MET A 1 45.17 23.17 -25.05
N ALA A 2 44.12 23.48 -25.83
CA ALA A 2 43.25 22.43 -26.40
C ALA A 2 43.93 21.52 -27.45
N LYS A 3 44.92 22.04 -28.19
CA LYS A 3 45.61 21.29 -29.27
C LYS A 3 46.56 20.19 -28.77
N GLU A 4 47.02 20.29 -27.53
CA GLU A 4 48.02 19.36 -26.94
C GLU A 4 47.36 18.25 -26.13
N SER A 5 46.11 18.43 -25.69
CA SER A 5 45.40 17.43 -24.88
C SER A 5 44.53 16.47 -25.70
N CYS A 6 44.02 16.87 -26.88
CA CYS A 6 43.23 16.01 -27.77
C CYS A 6 43.40 16.41 -29.26
N PRO A 7 44.41 15.90 -29.99
CA PRO A 7 44.65 16.29 -31.38
C PRO A 7 43.52 15.83 -32.32
N ASP A 8 42.93 14.65 -32.10
CA ASP A 8 41.89 14.09 -32.97
C ASP A 8 40.59 14.93 -32.96
N ALA A 9 40.27 15.55 -31.83
CA ALA A 9 39.10 16.41 -31.70
C ALA A 9 39.23 17.73 -32.48
N MET A 10 40.46 18.16 -32.80
CA MET A 10 40.70 19.41 -33.55
C MET A 10 40.46 19.28 -35.05
N VAL A 11 40.47 18.04 -35.58
CA VAL A 11 40.29 17.73 -37.00
C VAL A 11 38.92 17.13 -37.29
N ALA A 12 38.12 16.86 -36.26
CA ALA A 12 36.77 16.34 -36.40
C ALA A 12 35.83 17.44 -36.95
N PRO A 13 35.24 17.25 -38.16
CA PRO A 13 34.32 18.23 -38.73
C PRO A 13 32.95 18.17 -38.04
N ASN A 14 32.30 19.32 -37.92
CA ASN A 14 30.88 19.36 -37.56
C ASN A 14 29.99 18.96 -38.75
N ASN A 15 28.66 18.93 -38.55
CA ASN A 15 27.69 18.57 -39.60
C ASN A 15 27.72 19.50 -40.84
N ALA A 16 28.42 20.64 -40.77
CA ALA A 16 28.64 21.57 -41.88
C ALA A 16 30.05 21.44 -42.50
N GLY A 17 30.84 20.44 -42.09
CA GLY A 17 32.19 20.19 -42.62
C GLY A 17 33.29 21.08 -42.03
N VAL A 18 32.99 21.94 -41.05
CA VAL A 18 33.95 22.89 -40.47
C VAL A 18 34.62 22.28 -39.25
N THR A 19 35.95 22.31 -39.22
CA THR A 19 36.71 21.82 -38.06
C THR A 19 36.94 22.93 -37.03
N PRO A 20 37.10 22.59 -35.74
CA PRO A 20 37.51 23.56 -34.73
C PRO A 20 38.81 24.31 -35.07
N GLN A 21 39.68 23.69 -35.88
CA GLN A 21 40.92 24.31 -36.33
C GLN A 21 40.68 25.41 -37.39
N ASP A 22 39.68 25.24 -38.26
CA ASP A 22 39.27 26.26 -39.24
C ASP A 22 38.70 27.50 -38.55
N LEU A 23 37.88 27.31 -37.51
CA LEU A 23 37.33 28.41 -36.70
C LEU A 23 38.44 29.25 -36.05
N LEU A 24 39.46 28.59 -35.50
CA LEU A 24 40.60 29.29 -34.92
C LEU A 24 41.44 30.02 -35.96
N GLN A 25 41.47 29.52 -37.20
CA GLN A 25 42.16 30.19 -38.29
C GLN A 25 41.38 31.43 -38.75
N TRP A 26 40.05 31.35 -38.84
CA TRP A 26 39.18 32.50 -39.14
C TRP A 26 39.34 33.62 -38.11
N MET A 27 39.35 33.27 -36.81
CA MET A 27 39.60 34.22 -35.73
C MET A 27 40.98 34.91 -35.82
N LYS A 28 41.99 34.23 -36.37
CA LYS A 28 43.30 34.84 -36.62
C LYS A 28 43.27 35.79 -37.81
N PHE A 29 42.55 35.45 -38.87
CA PHE A 29 42.40 36.31 -40.04
C PHE A 29 41.62 37.60 -39.73
N GLU A 30 40.58 37.53 -38.90
CA GLU A 30 39.83 38.71 -38.42
C GLU A 30 40.71 39.67 -37.60
N LYS A 31 41.69 39.15 -36.86
CA LYS A 31 42.67 39.98 -36.12
C LYS A 31 43.72 40.65 -37.02
N THR A 32 43.95 40.14 -38.23
CA THR A 32 44.99 40.64 -39.15
C THR A 32 44.45 41.50 -40.29
N ALA A 33 43.13 41.63 -40.44
CA ALA A 33 42.54 42.51 -41.44
C ALA A 33 42.74 44.00 -41.04
N PRO A 34 43.26 44.87 -41.93
CA PRO A 34 43.41 46.29 -41.61
C PRO A 34 42.03 46.93 -41.49
N ARG A 35 41.67 47.33 -40.27
CA ARG A 35 40.45 48.05 -39.95
C ARG A 35 40.61 49.53 -40.33
N GLU A 36 40.57 49.83 -41.61
CA GLU A 36 40.53 51.21 -42.08
C GLU A 36 39.09 51.67 -42.28
N LYS A 37 38.72 52.75 -41.58
CA LYS A 37 37.40 53.43 -41.49
C LYS A 37 36.43 52.87 -40.42
N SER A 38 36.76 53.00 -39.13
CA SER A 38 35.73 52.81 -38.09
C SER A 38 35.87 53.65 -36.82
N SER A 39 36.71 54.69 -36.78
CA SER A 39 36.91 55.45 -35.53
C SER A 39 35.67 56.24 -35.06
N GLN A 40 34.84 56.75 -35.97
CA GLN A 40 33.61 57.47 -35.59
C GLN A 40 32.41 56.54 -35.32
N ALA A 41 32.28 55.44 -36.05
CA ALA A 41 31.21 54.46 -35.80
C ALA A 41 31.41 53.74 -34.46
N THR A 42 32.66 53.51 -34.03
CA THR A 42 32.93 52.92 -32.73
C THR A 42 32.62 53.82 -31.56
N ASP A 43 32.76 55.14 -31.70
CA ASP A 43 32.42 56.06 -30.62
C ASP A 43 30.91 56.13 -30.47
N ALA A 44 30.17 56.30 -31.57
CA ALA A 44 28.71 56.30 -31.51
C ALA A 44 28.14 54.97 -30.99
N GLU A 45 28.73 53.84 -31.38
CA GLU A 45 28.29 52.52 -30.92
C GLU A 45 28.66 52.26 -29.45
N LYS A 46 29.81 52.76 -28.98
CA LYS A 46 30.17 52.73 -27.56
C LYS A 46 29.26 53.60 -26.72
N GLU A 47 28.96 54.82 -27.17
CA GLU A 47 28.03 55.72 -26.48
C GLU A 47 26.63 55.09 -26.38
N TRP A 48 26.16 54.44 -27.45
CA TRP A 48 24.89 53.70 -27.43
C TRP A 48 24.95 52.48 -26.49
N GLN A 49 26.06 51.75 -26.45
CA GLN A 49 26.25 50.62 -25.53
C GLN A 49 26.30 51.07 -24.07
N GLU A 50 27.00 52.16 -23.77
CA GLU A 50 27.04 52.74 -22.43
C GLU A 50 25.66 53.22 -21.99
N LYS A 51 24.92 53.87 -22.89
CA LYS A 51 23.56 54.31 -22.60
C LYS A 51 22.62 53.13 -22.34
N LEU A 52 22.66 52.10 -23.20
CA LEU A 52 21.85 50.90 -23.02
C LEU A 52 22.21 50.17 -21.72
N PHE A 53 23.50 50.12 -21.39
CA PHE A 53 23.97 49.52 -20.14
C PHE A 53 23.49 50.31 -18.91
N GLY A 54 23.48 51.64 -18.99
CA GLY A 54 22.94 52.53 -17.96
C GLY A 54 21.45 52.27 -17.70
N GLU A 55 20.63 52.26 -18.75
CA GLU A 55 19.18 51.99 -18.60
C GLU A 55 18.93 50.58 -18.01
N CYS A 56 19.67 49.56 -18.47
CA CYS A 56 19.57 48.22 -17.89
C CYS A 56 19.98 48.18 -16.41
N GLN A 57 20.98 48.97 -16.02
CA GLN A 57 21.43 49.07 -14.64
C GLN A 57 20.42 49.82 -13.77
N ASP A 58 19.80 50.88 -14.30
CA ASP A 58 18.77 51.65 -13.62
C ASP A 58 17.51 50.80 -13.40
N GLU A 59 17.03 50.07 -14.42
CA GLU A 59 15.91 49.12 -14.26
C GLU A 59 16.24 48.02 -13.24
N PHE A 60 17.48 47.53 -13.25
CA PHE A 60 17.94 46.54 -12.28
C PHE A 60 17.95 47.10 -10.85
N PHE A 61 18.46 48.32 -10.64
CA PHE A 61 18.46 48.98 -9.33
C PHE A 61 17.07 49.40 -8.88
N GLU A 62 16.17 49.77 -9.79
CA GLU A 62 14.77 50.05 -9.46
C GLU A 62 14.03 48.77 -9.05
N THR A 63 14.30 47.66 -9.73
CA THR A 63 13.64 46.37 -9.47
C THR A 63 14.20 45.65 -8.23
N PHE A 64 15.52 45.71 -8.01
CA PHE A 64 16.21 44.91 -7.00
C PHE A 64 16.91 45.74 -5.91
N GLY A 65 16.92 47.07 -6.02
CA GLY A 65 17.64 47.97 -5.11
C GLY A 65 19.14 48.09 -5.44
N GLN A 66 19.74 49.22 -5.05
CA GLN A 66 21.19 49.39 -5.03
C GLN A 66 21.74 49.00 -3.65
N TYR A 67 22.76 48.15 -3.61
CA TYR A 67 23.49 47.88 -2.37
C TYR A 67 24.55 48.96 -2.19
N ASP A 68 24.42 49.83 -1.18
CA ASP A 68 25.47 50.77 -0.83
C ASP A 68 26.69 50.00 -0.35
N ALA A 69 27.84 50.23 -0.98
CA ALA A 69 29.09 49.57 -0.60
C ALA A 69 29.54 49.96 0.82
N ASP A 70 29.01 51.06 1.35
CA ASP A 70 29.24 51.52 2.73
C ASP A 70 28.44 50.70 3.76
N ASP A 71 27.37 50.00 3.35
CA ASP A 71 26.53 49.14 4.22
C ASP A 71 27.19 47.77 4.47
N LEU A 72 28.21 47.41 3.68
CA LEU A 72 28.99 46.17 3.84
C LEU A 72 30.16 46.31 4.84
N PHE A 73 30.51 47.54 5.23
CA PHE A 73 31.62 47.83 6.15
C PHE A 73 31.20 48.71 7.33
N ALA A 74 29.90 48.92 7.54
CA ALA A 74 29.41 49.35 8.84
C ALA A 74 29.80 48.23 9.84
N GLU A 75 30.77 48.53 10.70
CA GLU A 75 31.15 47.67 11.81
C GLU A 75 29.94 47.68 12.77
N ASP A 76 28.98 46.79 12.50
CA ASP A 76 27.84 46.48 13.37
C ASP A 76 28.41 45.95 14.69
N THR A 77 28.77 46.87 15.56
CA THR A 77 29.22 46.60 16.93
C THR A 77 28.06 46.20 17.85
N ASP A 78 26.87 46.04 17.27
CA ASP A 78 25.65 45.54 17.91
C ASP A 78 25.13 44.28 17.18
N GLU A 79 26.02 43.35 16.78
CA GLU A 79 25.60 42.00 16.43
C GLU A 79 25.00 41.33 17.67
N GLU A 80 23.68 41.46 17.84
CA GLU A 80 22.88 40.68 18.78
C GLU A 80 23.28 39.20 18.61
N ASP A 81 23.93 38.63 19.63
CA ASP A 81 24.33 37.22 19.59
C ASP A 81 23.08 36.37 19.36
N PHE A 82 23.23 35.25 18.66
CA PHE A 82 22.10 34.36 18.35
C PHE A 82 21.31 34.00 19.61
N GLN A 83 22.02 33.86 20.74
CA GLN A 83 21.38 33.57 22.02
C GLN A 83 20.54 34.73 22.55
N ASP A 84 21.02 35.97 22.42
CA ASP A 84 20.29 37.17 22.84
C ASP A 84 19.04 37.38 21.99
N TRP A 85 19.16 37.20 20.67
CA TRP A 85 18.02 37.19 19.75
C TRP A 85 17.01 36.10 20.16
N ALA A 86 17.48 34.88 20.38
CA ALA A 86 16.62 33.77 20.72
C ALA A 86 15.93 33.97 22.08
N ASP A 87 16.61 34.55 23.06
CA ASP A 87 16.05 34.90 24.36
C ASP A 87 15.01 36.01 24.25
N ARG A 88 15.27 37.06 23.45
CA ARG A 88 14.30 38.12 23.18
C ARG A 88 13.04 37.57 22.51
N ILE A 89 13.19 36.73 21.48
CA ILE A 89 12.05 36.09 20.80
C ILE A 89 11.28 35.17 21.75
N ARG A 90 11.97 34.41 22.62
CA ARG A 90 11.33 33.59 23.66
C ARG A 90 10.53 34.46 24.62
N GLN A 91 11.10 35.55 25.12
CA GLN A 91 10.43 36.47 26.04
C GLN A 91 9.23 37.16 25.39
N GLU A 92 9.37 37.61 24.15
CA GLU A 92 8.26 38.18 23.37
C GLU A 92 7.13 37.16 23.15
N TYR A 93 7.48 35.90 22.83
CA TYR A 93 6.48 34.85 22.70
C TYR A 93 5.76 34.58 24.02
N VAL A 94 6.51 34.43 25.11
CA VAL A 94 5.95 34.18 26.44
C VAL A 94 5.06 35.34 26.90
N THR A 95 5.49 36.59 26.70
CA THR A 95 4.70 37.78 27.05
C THR A 95 3.44 37.90 26.20
N LYS A 96 3.51 37.63 24.89
CA LYS A 96 2.33 37.57 24.00
C LYS A 96 1.35 36.49 24.45
N GLN A 97 1.84 35.29 24.75
CA GLN A 97 1.02 34.17 25.25
C GLN A 97 0.39 34.49 26.60
N HIS A 98 1.12 35.11 27.53
CA HIS A 98 0.56 35.53 28.82
C HIS A 98 -0.50 36.63 28.65
N ALA A 99 -0.27 37.62 27.79
CA ALA A 99 -1.24 38.66 27.50
C ALA A 99 -2.50 38.08 26.83
N GLU A 100 -2.36 37.15 25.89
CA GLU A 100 -3.47 36.46 25.25
C GLU A 100 -4.24 35.58 26.25
N ALA A 101 -3.54 34.80 27.07
CA ALA A 101 -4.16 34.00 28.13
C ALA A 101 -4.91 34.88 29.14
N GLN A 102 -4.35 36.05 29.51
CA GLN A 102 -5.02 36.99 30.40
C GLN A 102 -6.25 37.62 29.74
N ARG A 103 -6.20 37.94 28.44
CA ARG A 103 -7.37 38.40 27.66
C ARG A 103 -8.43 37.31 27.53
N LEU A 104 -8.04 36.06 27.31
CA LEU A 104 -8.95 34.92 27.24
C LEU A 104 -9.56 34.59 28.61
N ALA A 105 -8.80 34.70 29.69
CA ALA A 105 -9.27 34.47 31.07
C ALA A 105 -10.22 35.59 31.55
N SER A 106 -9.99 36.83 31.12
CA SER A 106 -10.88 37.97 31.39
C SER A 106 -12.11 37.98 30.47
N SER A 107 -12.04 37.34 29.31
CA SER A 107 -13.21 37.06 28.49
C SER A 107 -13.98 35.87 29.09
N GLY A 108 -15.25 36.06 29.47
CA GLY A 108 -16.14 34.95 29.90
C GLY A 108 -16.38 33.88 28.80
N PHE A 109 -15.76 34.05 27.63
CA PHE A 109 -15.80 33.15 26.47
C PHE A 109 -15.13 31.80 26.75
N HIS A 110 -14.15 31.74 27.66
CA HIS A 110 -13.45 30.49 27.99
C HIS A 110 -14.37 29.46 28.66
N GLY A 111 -15.33 29.91 29.48
CA GLY A 111 -16.34 29.03 30.09
C GLY A 111 -17.39 28.56 29.09
N LYS A 112 -17.72 29.37 28.08
CA LYS A 112 -18.64 29.00 27.00
C LYS A 112 -18.00 28.00 26.02
N ARG A 113 -16.77 28.26 25.55
CA ARG A 113 -16.00 27.32 24.73
C ARG A 113 -15.74 25.99 25.42
N LYS A 114 -15.46 26.00 26.74
CA LYS A 114 -15.28 24.76 27.50
C LYS A 114 -16.57 23.93 27.55
N LYS A 115 -17.72 24.56 27.76
CA LYS A 115 -19.02 23.87 27.72
C LYS A 115 -19.35 23.31 26.34
N GLU A 116 -19.09 24.08 25.28
CA GLU A 116 -19.28 23.64 23.88
C GLU A 116 -18.36 22.45 23.55
N ALA A 117 -17.08 22.49 23.96
CA ALA A 117 -16.15 21.38 23.80
C ALA A 117 -16.57 20.14 24.61
N ASP A 118 -17.04 20.31 25.85
CA ASP A 118 -17.54 19.21 26.68
C ASP A 118 -18.83 18.58 26.09
N GLU A 119 -19.67 19.38 25.42
CA GLU A 119 -20.86 18.91 24.68
C GLU A 119 -20.48 18.17 23.41
N GLU A 120 -19.54 18.70 22.62
CA GLU A 120 -19.02 18.05 21.42
C GLU A 120 -18.32 16.73 21.73
N ASP A 121 -17.51 16.68 22.80
CA ASP A 121 -16.87 15.46 23.27
C ASP A 121 -17.89 14.40 23.70
N ARG A 122 -18.99 14.81 24.34
CA ARG A 122 -20.09 13.88 24.67
C ARG A 122 -20.77 13.36 23.41
N ALA A 123 -21.10 14.24 22.46
CA ALA A 123 -21.71 13.84 21.19
C ALA A 123 -20.80 12.91 20.38
N ASN A 124 -19.49 13.19 20.35
CA ASN A 124 -18.50 12.35 19.68
C ASN A 124 -18.36 10.98 20.37
N ARG A 125 -18.37 10.93 21.70
CA ARG A 125 -18.38 9.66 22.45
C ARG A 125 -19.64 8.84 22.14
N GLU A 126 -20.81 9.46 22.18
CA GLU A 126 -22.09 8.79 21.87
C GLU A 126 -22.12 8.28 20.43
N LEU A 127 -21.63 9.06 19.47
CA LEU A 127 -21.52 8.65 18.07
C LEU A 127 -20.54 7.47 17.92
N HIS A 128 -19.40 7.52 18.60
CA HIS A 128 -18.41 6.46 18.56
C HIS A 128 -18.96 5.16 19.15
N GLU A 129 -19.63 5.23 20.31
CA GLU A 129 -20.29 4.08 20.92
C GLU A 129 -21.37 3.49 20.00
N ARG A 130 -22.18 4.35 19.36
CA ARG A 130 -23.20 3.90 18.41
C ARG A 130 -22.58 3.17 17.22
N LEU A 131 -21.49 3.72 16.67
CA LEU A 131 -20.79 3.13 15.54
C LEU A 131 -20.13 1.79 15.92
N GLN A 132 -19.54 1.71 17.12
CA GLN A 132 -18.98 0.46 17.65
C GLN A 132 -20.06 -0.62 17.79
N ARG A 133 -21.23 -0.28 18.38
CA ARG A 133 -22.34 -1.23 18.52
C ARG A 133 -22.85 -1.70 17.15
N GLU A 134 -23.00 -0.80 16.19
CA GLU A 134 -23.41 -1.17 14.82
C GLU A 134 -22.37 -2.10 14.15
N HIS A 135 -21.08 -1.82 14.34
CA HIS A 135 -20.02 -2.67 13.83
C HIS A 135 -20.03 -4.06 14.47
N GLU A 136 -20.17 -4.14 15.80
CA GLU A 136 -20.30 -5.39 16.53
C GLU A 136 -21.52 -6.19 16.07
N GLU A 137 -22.67 -5.53 15.89
CA GLU A 137 -23.87 -6.17 15.33
C GLU A 137 -23.66 -6.66 13.90
N TYR A 138 -22.97 -5.89 13.06
CA TYR A 138 -22.64 -6.30 11.70
C TYR A 138 -21.76 -7.55 11.70
N LEU A 139 -20.70 -7.57 12.51
CA LEU A 139 -19.84 -8.73 12.67
C LEU A 139 -20.60 -9.94 13.23
N ALA A 140 -21.47 -9.75 14.22
CA ALA A 140 -22.30 -10.81 14.79
C ALA A 140 -23.28 -11.38 13.76
N ARG A 141 -23.92 -10.53 12.94
CA ARG A 141 -24.80 -10.96 11.84
C ARG A 141 -24.02 -11.72 10.76
N ALA A 142 -22.84 -11.23 10.39
CA ALA A 142 -21.97 -11.89 9.44
C ALA A 142 -21.53 -13.28 9.93
N ALA A 143 -21.06 -13.36 11.18
CA ALA A 143 -20.66 -14.62 11.82
C ALA A 143 -21.83 -15.61 11.91
N ARG A 144 -23.04 -15.14 12.30
CA ARG A 144 -24.23 -16.00 12.35
C ARG A 144 -24.57 -16.57 10.97
N LYS A 145 -24.53 -15.73 9.94
CA LYS A 145 -24.81 -16.16 8.56
C LYS A 145 -23.75 -17.13 8.06
N GLU A 146 -22.48 -16.88 8.35
CA GLU A 146 -21.41 -17.79 8.00
C GLU A 146 -21.60 -19.16 8.68
N GLU A 147 -21.85 -19.18 9.99
CA GLU A 147 -22.10 -20.40 10.76
C GLU A 147 -23.31 -21.17 10.20
N GLU A 148 -24.41 -20.50 9.90
CA GLU A 148 -25.59 -21.12 9.29
C GLU A 148 -25.25 -21.76 7.93
N THR A 149 -24.46 -21.08 7.09
CA THR A 149 -24.04 -21.66 5.80
C THR A 149 -23.14 -22.87 5.98
N ARG A 150 -22.24 -22.87 6.99
CA ARG A 150 -21.33 -23.97 7.26
C ARG A 150 -22.06 -25.16 7.87
N GLN A 151 -23.00 -24.93 8.79
CA GLN A 151 -23.91 -25.95 9.31
C GLN A 151 -24.80 -26.54 8.21
N GLY A 152 -25.36 -25.70 7.34
CA GLY A 152 -26.15 -26.15 6.19
C GLY A 152 -25.35 -27.03 5.23
N LYS A 153 -24.07 -26.69 4.96
CA LYS A 153 -23.17 -27.55 4.18
C LYS A 153 -22.98 -28.91 4.83
N LYS A 154 -22.75 -28.95 6.15
CA LYS A 154 -22.60 -30.20 6.91
C LYS A 154 -23.89 -31.04 6.88
N GLN A 155 -25.05 -30.44 7.11
CA GLN A 155 -26.34 -31.16 7.07
C GLN A 155 -26.60 -31.79 5.69
N ARG A 156 -26.40 -31.02 4.61
CA ARG A 156 -26.51 -31.53 3.23
C ARG A 156 -25.49 -32.62 2.92
N TYR A 157 -24.32 -32.56 3.53
CA TYR A 157 -23.32 -33.62 3.43
C TYR A 157 -23.81 -34.90 4.14
N GLU A 158 -24.27 -34.78 5.39
CA GLU A 158 -24.73 -35.93 6.18
C GLU A 158 -25.99 -36.59 5.57
N GLU A 159 -26.92 -35.79 5.07
CA GLU A 159 -28.11 -36.26 4.33
C GLU A 159 -27.71 -37.03 3.08
N ARG A 160 -26.86 -36.45 2.22
CA ARG A 160 -26.37 -37.15 1.01
C ARG A 160 -25.59 -38.41 1.36
N CYS A 161 -24.79 -38.40 2.43
CA CYS A 161 -24.13 -39.62 2.90
C CYS A 161 -25.13 -40.69 3.33
N ALA A 162 -26.22 -40.32 4.01
CA ALA A 162 -27.26 -41.26 4.39
C ALA A 162 -27.95 -41.83 3.15
N ASP A 163 -28.29 -40.99 2.18
CA ASP A 163 -28.93 -41.41 0.94
C ASP A 163 -28.04 -42.31 0.10
N THR A 164 -26.74 -42.01 -0.05
CA THR A 164 -25.88 -42.81 -0.94
C THR A 164 -25.32 -44.08 -0.30
N PHE A 165 -25.04 -44.03 1.01
CA PHE A 165 -24.37 -45.14 1.72
C PHE A 165 -25.32 -46.03 2.53
N ASN A 166 -26.54 -45.57 2.87
CA ASN A 166 -27.51 -46.39 3.63
C ASN A 166 -28.64 -46.96 2.76
N THR A 167 -28.77 -46.60 1.48
CA THR A 167 -29.78 -47.20 0.60
C THR A 167 -29.30 -48.55 0.05
N ASP A 168 -29.62 -49.63 0.75
CA ASP A 168 -29.59 -51.00 0.23
C ASP A 168 -30.89 -51.30 -0.55
N THR A 169 -31.24 -50.45 -1.52
CA THR A 169 -32.42 -50.65 -2.38
C THR A 169 -32.00 -51.26 -3.70
N ALA A 170 -32.82 -52.17 -4.26
CA ALA A 170 -32.53 -52.86 -5.52
C ALA A 170 -32.27 -51.88 -6.70
N ALA A 171 -32.86 -50.68 -6.65
CA ALA A 171 -32.61 -49.62 -7.63
C ALA A 171 -31.22 -48.96 -7.49
N ALA A 172 -30.70 -48.84 -6.26
CA ALA A 172 -29.37 -48.30 -6.01
C ALA A 172 -28.26 -49.21 -6.55
N ALA A 173 -28.48 -50.53 -6.56
CA ALA A 173 -27.53 -51.52 -7.10
C ALA A 173 -27.35 -51.42 -8.63
N THR A 174 -28.34 -50.90 -9.36
CA THR A 174 -28.30 -50.77 -10.82
C THR A 174 -27.68 -49.46 -11.32
N THR A 175 -27.63 -48.42 -10.48
CA THR A 175 -27.11 -47.10 -10.86
C THR A 175 -25.60 -47.03 -10.64
N LYS A 176 -24.85 -46.75 -11.71
CA LYS A 176 -23.42 -46.45 -11.61
C LYS A 176 -23.19 -45.09 -10.96
N LEU A 177 -22.24 -45.00 -10.06
CA LEU A 177 -21.84 -43.78 -9.35
C LEU A 177 -20.61 -43.18 -10.04
N SER A 178 -20.80 -41.99 -10.60
CA SER A 178 -19.71 -41.14 -11.07
C SER A 178 -19.08 -40.35 -9.91
N TYR A 179 -18.02 -39.60 -10.19
CA TYR A 179 -17.39 -38.73 -9.19
C TYR A 179 -18.39 -37.71 -8.60
N ARG A 180 -19.40 -37.26 -9.35
CA ARG A 180 -20.35 -36.23 -8.89
C ARG A 180 -21.43 -36.81 -7.97
N ASP A 181 -21.68 -38.10 -8.06
CA ASP A 181 -22.73 -38.79 -7.29
C ASP A 181 -22.26 -39.17 -5.88
N ILE A 182 -20.95 -39.11 -5.63
CA ILE A 182 -20.40 -39.36 -4.30
C ILE A 182 -20.66 -38.14 -3.40
N PRO A 183 -21.10 -38.35 -2.15
CA PRO A 183 -21.46 -37.29 -1.21
C PRO A 183 -20.20 -36.59 -0.64
N TRP A 184 -19.44 -35.92 -1.49
CA TRP A 184 -18.27 -35.14 -1.04
C TRP A 184 -18.73 -33.98 -0.14
N PRO A 185 -18.09 -33.76 1.03
CA PRO A 185 -18.41 -32.62 1.90
C PRO A 185 -18.18 -31.28 1.20
N ALA A 186 -17.14 -31.21 0.37
CA ALA A 186 -16.82 -30.07 -0.49
C ALA A 186 -16.54 -30.56 -1.92
N ALA A 187 -17.57 -30.64 -2.77
CA ALA A 187 -17.48 -31.25 -4.11
C ALA A 187 -16.48 -30.60 -5.09
N LYS A 188 -16.03 -29.37 -4.81
CA LYS A 188 -15.01 -28.64 -5.59
C LYS A 188 -13.83 -28.19 -4.73
N GLY A 189 -13.81 -28.59 -3.47
CA GLY A 189 -12.83 -28.13 -2.48
C GLY A 189 -11.61 -29.03 -2.39
N SER A 190 -10.62 -28.59 -1.62
CA SER A 190 -9.48 -29.43 -1.25
C SER A 190 -9.87 -30.49 -0.20
N VAL A 191 -8.98 -31.44 0.06
CA VAL A 191 -9.20 -32.47 1.08
C VAL A 191 -9.34 -31.85 2.47
N GLU A 192 -8.58 -30.78 2.75
CA GLU A 192 -8.64 -30.02 4.00
C GLU A 192 -10.02 -29.37 4.19
N GLU A 193 -10.57 -28.75 3.15
CA GLU A 193 -11.93 -28.16 3.18
C GLU A 193 -12.99 -29.25 3.42
N MET A 194 -12.82 -30.44 2.82
CA MET A 194 -13.72 -31.57 3.05
C MET A 194 -13.73 -31.98 4.53
N VAL A 195 -12.54 -32.11 5.13
CA VAL A 195 -12.38 -32.46 6.54
C VAL A 195 -12.95 -31.38 7.46
N GLU A 196 -12.77 -30.11 7.10
CA GLU A 196 -13.33 -28.97 7.83
C GLU A 196 -14.87 -29.02 7.87
N VAL A 197 -15.53 -29.33 6.74
CA VAL A 197 -16.99 -29.50 6.69
C VAL A 197 -17.44 -30.71 7.50
N MET A 198 -16.73 -31.85 7.43
CA MET A 198 -17.06 -33.07 8.19
C MET A 198 -17.01 -32.86 9.71
N LEU A 199 -16.03 -32.09 10.18
CA LEU A 199 -15.75 -31.87 11.60
C LEU A 199 -16.34 -30.55 12.13
N HIS A 200 -17.06 -29.80 11.29
CA HIS A 200 -17.66 -28.53 11.68
C HIS A 200 -18.67 -28.72 12.83
N GLY A 201 -18.65 -27.80 13.80
CA GLY A 201 -19.48 -27.86 15.01
C GLY A 201 -19.02 -28.84 16.09
N ALA A 202 -17.93 -29.62 15.87
CA ALA A 202 -17.31 -30.38 16.94
C ALA A 202 -16.26 -29.52 17.64
N ASP A 203 -16.50 -29.18 18.92
CA ASP A 203 -15.51 -28.44 19.71
C ASP A 203 -14.31 -29.34 19.98
N ARG A 204 -13.11 -28.83 19.66
CA ARG A 204 -11.84 -29.51 19.99
C ARG A 204 -11.62 -29.60 21.49
N LYS A 205 -12.26 -28.74 22.28
CA LYS A 205 -12.22 -28.81 23.75
C LYS A 205 -13.06 -29.98 24.27
N ASP A 206 -14.12 -30.35 23.58
CA ASP A 206 -14.90 -31.56 23.86
C ASP A 206 -14.28 -32.78 23.15
N MET A 207 -13.13 -33.20 23.66
CA MET A 207 -12.34 -34.32 23.15
C MET A 207 -13.14 -35.63 22.97
N PRO A 208 -14.05 -36.08 23.87
CA PRO A 208 -14.79 -37.31 23.64
C PRO A 208 -15.78 -37.21 22.48
N VAL A 209 -16.51 -36.10 22.34
CA VAL A 209 -17.43 -35.89 21.20
C VAL A 209 -16.66 -35.76 19.90
N PHE A 210 -15.56 -34.99 19.90
CA PHE A 210 -14.69 -34.82 18.74
C PHE A 210 -14.12 -36.16 18.27
N ARG A 211 -13.55 -36.97 19.18
CA ARG A 211 -13.00 -38.28 18.86
C ARG A 211 -14.07 -39.24 18.34
N LYS A 212 -15.29 -39.19 18.89
CA LYS A 212 -16.41 -40.02 18.42
C LYS A 212 -16.79 -39.67 16.98
N LEU A 213 -16.90 -38.37 16.67
CA LEU A 213 -17.19 -37.90 15.31
C LEU A 213 -16.07 -38.30 14.35
N LEU A 214 -14.81 -38.08 14.73
CA LEU A 214 -13.65 -38.42 13.92
C LEU A 214 -13.61 -39.92 13.57
N ARG A 215 -13.82 -40.80 14.55
CA ARG A 215 -13.87 -42.26 14.30
C ARG A 215 -15.01 -42.67 13.37
N ARG A 216 -16.17 -42.01 13.47
CA ARG A 216 -17.30 -42.23 12.55
C ARG A 216 -16.88 -41.89 11.12
N GLN A 217 -16.27 -40.73 10.91
CA GLN A 217 -15.81 -40.32 9.57
C GLN A 217 -14.69 -41.22 9.04
N GLN A 218 -13.71 -41.60 9.88
CA GLN A 218 -12.67 -42.57 9.51
C GLN A 218 -13.24 -43.90 9.04
N THR A 219 -14.31 -44.39 9.67
CA THR A 219 -14.94 -45.67 9.29
C THR A 219 -15.66 -45.56 7.95
N VAL A 220 -16.37 -44.45 7.72
CA VAL A 220 -17.13 -44.20 6.49
C VAL A 220 -16.19 -44.02 5.29
N TRP A 221 -15.11 -43.26 5.49
CA TRP A 221 -14.17 -42.88 4.44
C TRP A 221 -12.89 -43.72 4.40
N HIS A 222 -12.86 -44.86 5.11
CA HIS A 222 -11.75 -45.80 4.97
C HIS A 222 -11.77 -46.41 3.56
N PRO A 223 -10.64 -46.42 2.82
CA PRO A 223 -10.63 -46.83 1.41
C PRO A 223 -11.18 -48.24 1.18
N ASP A 224 -10.85 -49.20 2.07
CA ASP A 224 -11.38 -50.57 2.00
C ASP A 224 -12.89 -50.64 2.29
N ARG A 225 -13.40 -49.91 3.31
CA ARG A 225 -14.84 -49.90 3.64
C ARG A 225 -15.65 -49.21 2.55
N PHE A 226 -15.10 -48.14 1.96
CA PHE A 226 -15.70 -47.45 0.83
C PHE A 226 -15.74 -48.35 -0.41
N ALA A 227 -14.63 -49.02 -0.74
CA ALA A 227 -14.57 -49.95 -1.87
C ALA A 227 -15.52 -51.14 -1.70
N GLN A 228 -15.69 -51.66 -0.48
CA GLN A 228 -16.66 -52.72 -0.18
C GLN A 228 -18.12 -52.28 -0.45
N ARG A 229 -18.46 -51.03 -0.13
CA ARG A 229 -19.84 -50.50 -0.26
C ARG A 229 -20.17 -50.00 -1.67
N CYS A 230 -19.24 -49.26 -2.26
CA CYS A 230 -19.48 -48.53 -3.50
C CYS A 230 -18.71 -49.11 -4.69
N GLY A 231 -17.68 -49.94 -4.47
CA GLY A 231 -16.72 -50.36 -5.49
C GLY A 231 -17.34 -51.08 -6.70
N THR A 232 -18.41 -51.84 -6.51
CA THR A 232 -19.14 -52.52 -7.61
C THR A 232 -20.04 -51.57 -8.40
N ARG A 233 -20.38 -50.41 -7.83
CA ARG A 233 -21.24 -49.38 -8.43
C ARG A 233 -20.43 -48.25 -9.05
N LEU A 234 -19.12 -48.15 -8.83
CA LEU A 234 -18.31 -47.06 -9.38
C LEU A 234 -18.21 -47.17 -10.90
N GLU A 235 -18.34 -46.02 -11.57
CA GLU A 235 -18.02 -45.91 -12.99
C GLU A 235 -16.52 -46.09 -13.23
N GLU A 236 -16.12 -46.94 -14.19
CA GLU A 236 -14.71 -47.31 -14.40
C GLU A 236 -13.82 -46.10 -14.74
N GLY A 237 -14.37 -45.09 -15.42
CA GLY A 237 -13.63 -43.86 -15.77
C GLY A 237 -13.28 -42.98 -14.57
N ASP A 238 -14.12 -42.98 -13.52
CA ASP A 238 -13.93 -42.16 -12.33
C ASP A 238 -13.38 -42.96 -11.14
N LYS A 239 -13.42 -44.29 -11.19
CA LYS A 239 -13.06 -45.20 -10.10
C LYS A 239 -11.69 -44.89 -9.48
N GLN A 240 -10.66 -44.72 -10.30
CA GLN A 240 -9.31 -44.45 -9.81
C GLN A 240 -9.24 -43.11 -9.07
N ARG A 241 -9.78 -42.04 -9.69
CA ARG A 241 -9.84 -40.70 -9.10
C ARG A 241 -10.61 -40.67 -7.78
N ILE A 242 -11.71 -41.42 -7.71
CA ILE A 242 -12.53 -41.56 -6.50
C ILE A 242 -11.71 -42.19 -5.38
N LEU A 243 -11.06 -43.34 -5.65
CA LEU A 243 -10.27 -44.06 -4.65
C LEU A 243 -9.06 -43.25 -4.18
N GLU A 244 -8.41 -42.50 -5.07
CA GLU A 244 -7.33 -41.56 -4.70
C GLU A 244 -7.84 -40.47 -3.75
N THR A 245 -8.99 -39.86 -4.05
CA THR A 245 -9.59 -38.82 -3.21
C THR A 245 -9.99 -39.37 -1.83
N VAL A 246 -10.61 -40.57 -1.79
CA VAL A 246 -10.95 -41.25 -0.53
C VAL A 246 -9.70 -41.58 0.28
N THR A 247 -8.63 -42.02 -0.38
CA THR A 247 -7.36 -42.35 0.27
C THR A 247 -6.72 -41.09 0.87
N ALA A 248 -6.65 -39.99 0.12
CA ALA A 248 -6.14 -38.71 0.61
C ALA A 248 -6.96 -38.21 1.81
N LEU A 249 -8.28 -38.31 1.74
CA LEU A 249 -9.17 -37.92 2.83
C LEU A 249 -8.99 -38.79 4.09
N SER A 250 -8.86 -40.11 3.92
CA SER A 250 -8.53 -41.02 5.02
C SER A 250 -7.17 -40.71 5.65
N GLN A 251 -6.16 -40.35 4.86
CA GLN A 251 -4.85 -39.95 5.36
C GLN A 251 -4.92 -38.68 6.21
N GLU A 252 -5.63 -37.65 5.76
CA GLU A 252 -5.82 -36.42 6.54
C GLU A 252 -6.61 -36.65 7.83
N LEU A 253 -7.68 -37.47 7.80
CA LEU A 253 -8.41 -37.86 9.00
C LEU A 253 -7.52 -38.64 9.99
N ASN A 254 -6.63 -39.50 9.49
CA ASN A 254 -5.68 -40.24 10.33
C ASN A 254 -4.60 -39.33 10.92
N ARG A 255 -4.11 -38.36 10.16
CA ARG A 255 -3.19 -37.33 10.66
C ARG A 255 -3.82 -36.53 11.80
N LEU A 256 -5.09 -36.12 11.65
CA LEU A 256 -5.84 -35.46 12.72
C LEU A 256 -6.07 -36.38 13.93
N ALA A 257 -6.30 -37.67 13.72
CA ALA A 257 -6.44 -38.62 14.83
C ALA A 257 -5.12 -38.81 15.59
N GLN A 258 -3.98 -38.79 14.88
CA GLN A 258 -2.64 -38.88 15.47
C GLN A 258 -2.26 -37.61 16.24
N SER A 259 -2.64 -36.42 15.77
CA SER A 259 -2.37 -35.18 16.51
C SER A 259 -3.17 -35.02 17.80
N LEU A 260 -4.20 -35.85 18.02
CA LEU A 260 -5.06 -35.87 19.20
C LEU A 260 -4.73 -37.02 20.18
N ARG A 261 -3.74 -37.86 19.85
CA ARG A 261 -3.19 -38.88 20.74
C ARG A 261 -2.11 -38.27 21.60
#